data_AF-A0A534ZSF3-F1
#
_entry.id   AF-A0A534ZSF3-F1
#
_cell.length_a   1.000
_cell.length_b   1.000
_cell.length_c   1.000
_cell.angle_alpha   90.00
_cell.angle_beta   90.00
_cell.angle_gamma   90.00
#
_symmetry.space_group_name_H-M   'P 1'
#
loop_
_entity.id
_entity.type
_entity.pdbx_description
1 polymer ?
#
loop_
_entity_poly.entity_id
_entity_poly.type
_entity_poly.pdbx_seq_one_letter_code
_entity_poly.pdbx_strand_id
1 'polypeptide(L)'
;MPDETMPIARVVLAREVGRILALPLLLGLTGLSAAGAGLLLGGMAEPAAVVGGAIAIAGAILLAVVPLSLRMDVEVGGLRLQWLGGSRRFQLARGPVTRVALTGPSAGSIHSRFPVLGWSFGGALLRGEERIVLVRLARTPTVIVVPTDAGRLAIGAASEADLLDALGAAARVQQRLDEVSGRVLAAFPDGLRALEQPPATAPTEEEQKDRDDAERFLTGIERSQLEARLAAAREAALVAAEAERRAALEAGAGEGPTAVAPPRRTYAPGEEAPISAPSAARERRAASWSRPAWATDAVVRTLGTISWALVPLVASLGAWGLAEANQALAFDGGTWSRLVALGLTLGGPAAALAVVAARTWWPRLTGLIAVGALASLVLTARAVVP
;
A
#
# COMPACT_ATOMS: atom_id res chain seq x y z
N MET A 1 13.51 -13.26 2.69
CA MET A 1 12.35 -13.69 3.51
C MET A 1 11.78 -12.46 4.18
N PRO A 2 10.46 -12.21 4.16
CA PRO A 2 9.88 -11.12 4.93
C PRO A 2 9.95 -11.48 6.43
N ASP A 3 10.54 -10.59 7.24
CA ASP A 3 10.55 -10.74 8.70
C ASP A 3 9.12 -10.79 9.23
N GLU A 4 8.69 -11.99 9.62
CA GLU A 4 7.36 -12.23 10.19
C GLU A 4 7.37 -11.84 11.67
N THR A 5 7.35 -10.53 11.94
CA THR A 5 7.18 -10.05 13.33
C THR A 5 5.77 -10.35 13.80
N MET A 6 5.65 -11.13 14.86
CA MET A 6 4.37 -11.56 15.44
C MET A 6 3.55 -10.32 15.88
N PRO A 7 2.26 -10.20 15.49
CA PRO A 7 1.44 -9.05 15.84
C PRO A 7 1.11 -9.08 17.35
N ILE A 8 1.24 -7.94 18.02
CA ILE A 8 0.91 -7.77 19.44
C ILE A 8 -0.61 -7.77 19.62
N ALA A 9 -1.31 -7.05 18.73
CA ALA A 9 -2.76 -6.93 18.75
C ALA A 9 -3.29 -6.65 17.35
N ARG A 10 -4.52 -7.13 17.08
CA ARG A 10 -5.25 -6.81 15.86
C ARG A 10 -6.29 -5.74 16.18
N VAL A 11 -6.18 -4.58 15.53
CA VAL A 11 -7.11 -3.46 15.76
C VAL A 11 -8.25 -3.55 14.75
N VAL A 12 -9.47 -3.59 15.25
CA VAL A 12 -10.67 -3.56 14.42
C VAL A 12 -10.89 -2.11 13.96
N LEU A 13 -10.86 -1.89 12.65
CA LEU A 13 -11.18 -0.60 12.05
C LEU A 13 -12.70 -0.37 12.08
N ALA A 14 -13.14 0.86 12.32
CA ALA A 14 -14.56 1.21 12.26
C ALA A 14 -15.03 1.08 10.81
N ARG A 15 -16.07 0.27 10.57
CA ARG A 15 -16.59 -0.03 9.23
C ARG A 15 -18.09 0.15 9.17
N GLU A 16 -18.55 0.91 8.19
CA GLU A 16 -19.98 0.99 7.84
C GLU A 16 -20.21 0.20 6.55
N VAL A 17 -20.46 -1.10 6.69
CA VAL A 17 -20.55 -2.05 5.56
C VAL A 17 -21.54 -1.58 4.49
N GLY A 18 -22.71 -1.07 4.90
CA GLY A 18 -23.71 -0.56 3.95
C GLY A 18 -23.19 0.58 3.07
N ARG A 19 -22.38 1.48 3.62
CA ARG A 19 -21.78 2.60 2.85
C ARG A 19 -20.61 2.17 2.01
N ILE A 20 -19.81 1.23 2.51
CA ILE A 20 -18.70 0.63 1.76
C ILE A 20 -19.25 -0.09 0.52
N LEU A 21 -20.39 -0.77 0.66
CA LEU A 21 -21.02 -1.51 -0.44
C LEU A 21 -21.92 -0.67 -1.33
N ALA A 22 -22.40 0.50 -0.89
CA ALA A 22 -23.32 1.33 -1.69
C ALA A 22 -22.75 1.70 -3.07
N LEU A 23 -21.52 2.21 -3.13
CA LEU A 23 -20.89 2.58 -4.41
C LEU A 23 -20.59 1.35 -5.29
N PRO A 24 -19.98 0.26 -4.79
CA PRO A 24 -19.85 -0.99 -5.51
C PRO A 24 -21.17 -1.54 -6.04
N LEU A 25 -22.22 -1.57 -5.23
CA LEU A 25 -23.52 -2.10 -5.63
C LEU A 25 -24.11 -1.26 -6.76
N LEU A 26 -24.06 0.07 -6.66
CA LEU A 26 -24.50 0.96 -7.74
C LEU A 26 -23.71 0.72 -9.03
N LEU A 27 -22.37 0.63 -8.94
CA LEU A 27 -21.50 0.39 -10.08
C LEU A 27 -21.76 -1.00 -10.70
N GLY A 28 -21.93 -2.02 -9.87
CA GLY A 28 -22.20 -3.39 -10.27
C GLY A 28 -23.57 -3.53 -10.94
N LEU A 29 -24.61 -2.94 -10.36
CA LEU A 29 -25.95 -2.89 -10.96
C LEU A 29 -25.93 -2.14 -12.29
N THR A 30 -25.21 -1.02 -12.38
CA THR A 30 -25.04 -0.28 -13.63
C THR A 30 -24.35 -1.14 -14.70
N GLY A 31 -23.28 -1.85 -14.32
CA GLY A 31 -22.59 -2.78 -15.21
C GLY A 31 -23.46 -3.94 -15.67
N LEU A 32 -24.27 -4.50 -14.77
CA LEU A 32 -25.17 -5.61 -15.05
C LEU A 32 -26.32 -5.17 -15.97
N SER A 33 -26.90 -4.00 -15.74
CA SER A 33 -27.90 -3.40 -16.62
C SER A 33 -27.32 -3.10 -18.00
N ALA A 34 -26.09 -2.58 -18.09
CA ALA A 34 -25.43 -2.32 -19.37
C ALA A 34 -25.16 -3.61 -20.16
N ALA A 35 -24.69 -4.67 -19.49
CA ALA A 35 -24.49 -5.97 -20.12
C ALA A 35 -25.82 -6.58 -20.58
N GLY A 36 -26.86 -6.50 -19.75
CA GLY A 36 -28.20 -7.01 -20.07
C GLY A 36 -28.84 -6.28 -21.26
N ALA A 37 -28.76 -4.95 -21.28
CA ALA A 37 -29.23 -4.15 -22.42
C ALA A 37 -28.47 -4.50 -23.71
N GLY A 38 -27.15 -4.68 -23.63
CA GLY A 38 -26.32 -5.13 -24.75
C GLY A 38 -26.74 -6.46 -25.34
N LEU A 39 -27.06 -7.44 -24.48
CA LEU A 39 -27.54 -8.76 -24.89
C LEU A 39 -28.93 -8.70 -25.55
N LEU A 40 -29.80 -7.80 -25.09
CA LEU A 40 -31.14 -7.65 -25.65
C LEU A 40 -31.15 -6.92 -27.01
N LEU A 41 -30.21 -5.99 -27.21
CA LEU A 41 -30.08 -5.22 -28.45
C LEU A 41 -29.43 -6.01 -29.60
N GLY A 42 -28.56 -6.97 -29.29
CA GLY A 42 -27.89 -7.82 -30.26
C GLY A 42 -26.93 -7.09 -31.22
N GLY A 43 -26.35 -7.84 -32.16
CA GLY A 43 -25.47 -7.30 -33.19
C GLY A 43 -24.10 -6.84 -32.66
N MET A 44 -23.48 -5.86 -33.34
CA MET A 44 -22.11 -5.41 -33.01
C MET A 44 -21.99 -4.65 -31.67
N ALA A 45 -23.12 -4.25 -31.06
CA ALA A 45 -23.16 -3.58 -29.76
C ALA A 45 -23.03 -4.57 -28.59
N GLU A 46 -23.40 -5.84 -28.80
CA GLU A 46 -23.37 -6.91 -27.80
C GLU A 46 -21.98 -7.10 -27.15
N PRO A 47 -20.88 -7.34 -27.91
CA PRO A 47 -19.58 -7.58 -27.28
C PRO A 47 -19.07 -6.35 -26.52
N ALA A 48 -19.33 -5.14 -27.02
CA ALA A 48 -18.87 -3.91 -26.37
C ALA A 48 -19.61 -3.65 -25.04
N ALA A 49 -20.93 -3.85 -25.02
CA ALA A 49 -21.75 -3.68 -23.83
C ALA A 49 -21.46 -4.77 -22.78
N VAL A 50 -21.27 -6.02 -23.20
CA VAL A 50 -20.89 -7.13 -22.31
C VAL A 50 -19.51 -6.88 -21.69
N VAL A 51 -18.51 -6.49 -22.49
CA VAL A 51 -17.17 -6.18 -21.98
C VAL A 51 -17.19 -4.97 -21.04
N GLY A 52 -17.90 -3.89 -21.41
CA GLY A 52 -18.05 -2.71 -20.56
C GLY A 52 -18.73 -3.03 -19.23
N GLY A 53 -19.82 -3.80 -19.27
CA GLY A 53 -20.53 -4.27 -18.08
C GLY A 53 -19.66 -5.16 -17.19
N ALA A 54 -18.92 -6.10 -17.78
CA ALA A 54 -17.98 -6.96 -17.05
C ALA A 54 -16.86 -6.15 -16.37
N ILE A 55 -16.31 -5.13 -17.04
CA ILE A 55 -15.31 -4.23 -16.43
C ILE A 55 -15.90 -3.45 -15.26
N ALA A 56 -17.12 -2.92 -15.40
CA ALA A 56 -17.80 -2.21 -14.32
C ALA A 56 -18.07 -3.12 -13.12
N ILE A 57 -18.51 -4.36 -13.36
CA ILE A 57 -18.72 -5.38 -12.32
C ILE A 57 -17.39 -5.75 -11.65
N ALA A 58 -16.32 -5.98 -12.40
CA ALA A 58 -14.99 -6.27 -11.85
C ALA A 58 -14.47 -5.09 -11.00
N GLY A 59 -14.66 -3.85 -11.48
CA GLY A 59 -14.33 -2.63 -10.74
C GLY A 59 -15.15 -2.52 -9.45
N ALA A 60 -16.44 -2.84 -9.47
CA ALA A 60 -17.30 -2.87 -8.30
C ALA A 60 -16.83 -3.88 -7.26
N ILE A 61 -16.52 -5.10 -7.70
CA ILE A 61 -15.98 -6.16 -6.82
C ILE A 61 -14.69 -5.68 -6.17
N LEU A 62 -13.75 -5.13 -6.95
CA LEU A 62 -12.47 -4.65 -6.43
C LEU A 62 -12.66 -3.50 -5.42
N LEU A 63 -13.58 -2.57 -5.72
CA LEU A 63 -13.90 -1.43 -4.87
C LEU A 63 -14.62 -1.86 -3.57
N ALA A 64 -15.35 -2.98 -3.56
CA ALA A 64 -15.92 -3.56 -2.35
C ALA A 64 -14.87 -4.32 -1.53
N VAL A 65 -14.10 -5.19 -2.20
CA VAL A 65 -13.22 -6.16 -1.55
C VAL A 65 -12.03 -5.48 -0.87
N VAL A 66 -11.41 -4.48 -1.52
CA VAL A 66 -10.26 -3.77 -0.94
C VAL A 66 -10.58 -3.16 0.43
N PRO A 67 -11.59 -2.28 0.61
CA PRO A 67 -11.90 -1.72 1.91
C PRO A 67 -12.41 -2.75 2.92
N LEU A 68 -13.13 -3.78 2.49
CA LEU A 68 -13.57 -4.87 3.37
C LEU A 68 -12.41 -5.75 3.85
N SER A 69 -11.33 -5.82 3.10
CA SER A 69 -10.12 -6.58 3.46
C SER A 69 -9.13 -5.81 4.33
N LEU A 70 -9.29 -4.49 4.50
CA LEU A 70 -8.35 -3.64 5.25
C LEU A 70 -8.29 -4.00 6.74
N ARG A 71 -7.18 -4.56 7.19
CA ARG A 71 -6.90 -4.88 8.60
C ARG A 71 -5.74 -4.04 9.10
N MET A 72 -5.74 -3.70 10.38
CA MET A 72 -4.64 -3.01 11.03
C MET A 72 -4.10 -3.90 12.14
N ASP A 73 -2.83 -4.24 12.06
CA ASP A 73 -2.12 -4.98 13.09
C ASP A 73 -1.12 -4.04 13.76
N VAL A 74 -1.01 -4.15 15.08
CA VAL A 74 -0.02 -3.43 15.88
C VAL A 74 1.16 -4.37 16.10
N GLU A 75 2.33 -3.95 15.64
CA GLU A 75 3.59 -4.68 15.75
C GLU A 75 4.52 -3.97 16.74
N VAL A 76 5.58 -4.67 17.16
CA VAL A 76 6.62 -4.06 17.99
C VAL A 76 7.29 -2.93 17.20
N GLY A 77 7.16 -1.69 17.69
CA GLY A 77 7.71 -0.50 17.06
C GLY A 77 7.03 -0.07 15.75
N GLY A 78 5.86 -0.62 15.41
CA GLY A 78 5.21 -0.31 14.12
C GLY A 78 3.72 -0.61 14.05
N LEU A 79 3.10 -0.07 13.01
CA LEU A 79 1.72 -0.36 12.60
C LEU A 79 1.75 -1.01 11.22
N ARG A 80 1.09 -2.15 11.06
CA ARG A 80 0.99 -2.84 9.78
C ARG A 80 -0.45 -2.81 9.30
N LEU A 81 -0.66 -2.09 8.20
CA LEU A 81 -1.91 -2.11 7.48
C LEU A 81 -1.86 -3.24 6.44
N GLN A 82 -2.83 -4.14 6.45
CA GLN A 82 -2.96 -5.24 5.50
C GLN A 82 -4.25 -5.09 4.70
N TRP A 83 -4.26 -5.49 3.44
CA TRP A 83 -5.46 -5.60 2.61
C TRP A 83 -5.28 -6.74 1.59
N LEU A 84 -6.36 -7.08 0.88
CA LEU A 84 -6.30 -8.11 -0.14
C LEU A 84 -5.34 -7.67 -1.25
N GLY A 85 -4.23 -8.39 -1.35
CA GLY A 85 -3.16 -8.07 -2.27
C GLY A 85 -2.16 -7.05 -1.74
N GLY A 86 -2.03 -6.77 -0.45
CA GLY A 86 -0.90 -5.94 -0.02
C GLY A 86 -0.80 -5.70 1.46
N SER A 87 0.36 -5.19 1.87
CA SER A 87 0.54 -4.66 3.21
C SER A 87 1.44 -3.43 3.19
N ARG A 88 1.30 -2.59 4.21
CA ARG A 88 2.12 -1.42 4.44
C ARG A 88 2.45 -1.34 5.92
N ARG A 89 3.74 -1.40 6.23
CA ARG A 89 4.25 -1.16 7.58
C ARG A 89 4.63 0.31 7.73
N PHE A 90 4.25 0.89 8.85
CA PHE A 90 4.61 2.22 9.30
C PHE A 90 5.42 2.06 10.58
N GLN A 91 6.64 2.56 10.64
CA GLN A 91 7.38 2.52 11.89
C GLN A 91 6.88 3.64 12.79
N LEU A 92 6.69 3.36 14.06
CA LEU A 92 6.27 4.35 15.04
C LEU A 92 7.42 5.33 15.27
N ALA A 93 7.16 6.62 15.05
CA ALA A 93 8.10 7.68 15.41
C ALA A 93 7.82 8.14 16.84
N ARG A 94 8.84 8.67 17.52
CA ARG A 94 8.65 9.31 18.83
C ARG A 94 7.82 10.57 18.63
N GLY A 95 6.67 10.66 19.30
CA GLY A 95 5.82 11.84 19.28
C GLY A 95 4.48 11.62 19.98
N PRO A 96 3.71 12.71 20.20
CA PRO A 96 2.41 12.61 20.84
C PRO A 96 1.39 11.96 19.89
N VAL A 97 0.65 10.99 20.41
CA VAL A 97 -0.56 10.47 19.77
C VAL A 97 -1.69 11.46 20.06
N THR A 98 -2.33 11.99 19.02
CA THR A 98 -3.35 13.03 19.18
C THR A 98 -4.72 12.56 18.70
N ARG A 99 -5.74 12.86 19.50
CA ARG A 99 -7.15 12.69 19.11
C ARG A 99 -7.59 13.90 18.31
N VAL A 100 -8.06 13.70 17.09
CA VAL A 100 -8.59 14.77 16.24
C VAL A 100 -10.08 14.53 16.00
N ALA A 101 -10.90 15.50 16.41
CA ALA A 101 -12.32 15.52 16.09
C ALA A 101 -12.50 15.89 14.60
N LEU A 102 -13.35 15.16 13.90
CA LEU A 102 -13.73 15.39 12.49
C LEU A 102 -15.09 16.08 12.36
N THR A 103 -15.86 16.12 13.43
CA THR A 103 -17.20 16.70 13.48
C THR A 103 -17.34 17.58 14.71
N GLY A 104 -18.14 18.65 14.61
CA GLY A 104 -18.41 19.58 15.70
C GLY A 104 -17.57 20.86 15.67
N PRO A 105 -17.72 21.74 16.67
CA PRO A 105 -17.11 23.08 16.70
C PRO A 105 -15.58 23.06 16.80
N SER A 106 -14.99 21.95 17.26
CA SER A 106 -13.54 21.75 17.33
C SER A 106 -13.01 20.83 16.22
N ALA A 107 -13.75 20.67 15.12
CA ALA A 107 -13.35 19.78 14.04
C ALA A 107 -12.05 20.27 13.40
N GLY A 108 -11.02 19.42 13.43
CA GLY A 108 -9.83 19.60 12.61
C GLY A 108 -10.20 19.43 11.14
N SER A 109 -9.79 20.37 10.29
CA SER A 109 -10.03 20.26 8.85
C SER A 109 -9.13 19.15 8.26
N ILE A 110 -9.70 17.96 8.10
CA ILE A 110 -9.04 16.89 7.33
C ILE A 110 -9.65 16.85 5.94
N HIS A 111 -8.84 17.21 4.94
CA HIS A 111 -9.20 17.12 3.54
C HIS A 111 -8.62 15.84 2.94
N SER A 112 -9.49 14.89 2.63
CA SER A 112 -9.13 13.73 1.81
C SER A 112 -9.34 14.06 0.34
N ARG A 113 -8.49 13.53 -0.55
CA ARG A 113 -8.66 13.65 -2.01
C ARG A 113 -9.84 12.82 -2.54
N PHE A 114 -10.22 11.77 -1.82
CA PHE A 114 -11.27 10.84 -2.24
C PHE A 114 -12.23 10.53 -1.07
N PRO A 115 -13.05 11.51 -0.62
CA PRO A 115 -14.07 11.26 0.37
C PRO A 115 -15.27 10.59 -0.30
N VAL A 116 -15.33 9.26 -0.27
CA VAL A 116 -16.46 8.51 -0.84
C VAL A 116 -17.41 8.14 0.30
N LEU A 117 -18.60 8.74 0.32
CA LEU A 117 -19.70 8.37 1.24
C LEU A 117 -19.34 8.33 2.74
N GLY A 118 -18.27 9.02 3.16
CA GLY A 118 -17.82 9.08 4.55
C GLY A 118 -16.68 8.12 4.93
N TRP A 119 -16.22 7.28 3.99
CA TRP A 119 -14.95 6.56 4.11
C TRP A 119 -13.89 7.17 3.18
N SER A 120 -12.63 7.02 3.57
CA SER A 120 -11.48 7.62 2.91
C SER A 120 -10.22 6.84 3.25
N PHE A 121 -9.43 6.52 2.22
CA PHE A 121 -8.19 5.78 2.34
C PHE A 121 -7.09 6.45 1.53
N GLY A 122 -5.94 6.72 2.14
CA GLY A 122 -4.75 7.25 1.46
C GLY A 122 -4.35 8.65 1.93
N GLY A 123 -3.67 9.41 1.06
CA GLY A 123 -3.14 10.73 1.41
C GLY A 123 -4.24 11.75 1.70
N ALA A 124 -4.10 12.48 2.79
CA ALA A 124 -4.97 13.57 3.23
C ALA A 124 -4.14 14.75 3.77
N LEU A 125 -4.78 15.90 3.91
CA LEU A 125 -4.20 17.10 4.52
C LEU A 125 -4.91 17.38 5.85
N LEU A 126 -4.15 17.41 6.94
CA LEU A 126 -4.60 17.85 8.25
C LEU A 126 -4.33 19.36 8.37
N ARG A 127 -5.38 20.11 8.75
CA ARG A 127 -5.34 21.59 8.88
C ARG A 127 -4.91 22.32 7.60
N GLY A 128 -5.08 21.68 6.44
CA GLY A 128 -4.73 22.25 5.12
C GLY A 128 -3.24 22.17 4.74
N GLU A 129 -2.35 21.88 5.69
CA GLU A 129 -0.90 21.98 5.47
C GLU A 129 -0.18 20.64 5.69
N GLU A 130 -0.58 19.87 6.71
CA GLU A 130 0.16 18.69 7.13
C GLU A 130 -0.29 17.45 6.34
N ARG A 131 0.63 16.86 5.57
CA ARG A 131 0.35 15.62 4.83
C ARG A 131 0.29 14.44 5.78
N ILE A 132 -0.86 13.78 5.80
CA ILE A 132 -1.13 12.60 6.61
C ILE A 132 -1.63 11.46 5.74
N VAL A 133 -1.53 10.23 6.23
CA VAL A 133 -2.22 9.07 5.65
C VAL A 133 -3.47 8.84 6.48
N LEU A 134 -4.64 8.85 5.85
CA LEU A 134 -5.93 8.64 6.49
C LEU A 134 -6.45 7.24 6.19
N VAL A 135 -6.83 6.50 7.23
CA VAL A 135 -7.50 5.19 7.16
C VAL A 135 -8.80 5.28 7.94
N ARG A 136 -9.89 5.57 7.24
CA ARG A 136 -11.22 5.73 7.82
C ARG A 136 -12.24 4.98 6.97
N LEU A 137 -12.86 3.93 7.52
CA LEU A 137 -13.82 3.07 6.80
C LEU A 137 -15.28 3.25 7.27
N ALA A 138 -15.51 4.20 8.18
CA ALA A 138 -16.82 4.58 8.70
C ALA A 138 -16.84 6.08 9.01
N ARG A 139 -18.02 6.66 9.17
CA ARG A 139 -18.18 8.08 9.52
C ARG A 139 -17.98 8.29 11.02
N THR A 140 -16.78 8.01 11.52
CA THR A 140 -16.43 8.23 12.93
C THR A 140 -16.30 9.73 13.25
N PRO A 141 -16.71 10.18 14.45
CA PRO A 141 -16.57 11.58 14.86
C PRO A 141 -15.13 11.96 15.20
N THR A 142 -14.28 10.97 15.53
CA THR A 142 -12.87 11.15 15.89
C THR A 142 -11.98 10.23 15.07
N VAL A 143 -10.71 10.62 14.94
CA VAL A 143 -9.62 9.78 14.46
C VAL A 143 -8.41 9.97 15.37
N ILE A 144 -7.65 8.89 15.54
CA ILE A 144 -6.38 8.94 16.27
C ILE A 144 -5.27 9.19 15.27
N VAL A 145 -4.47 10.22 15.49
CA VAL A 145 -3.29 10.55 14.68
C VAL A 145 -2.05 10.05 15.40
N VAL A 146 -1.38 9.09 14.77
CA VAL A 146 -0.16 8.45 15.28
C VAL A 146 1.04 8.95 14.48
N PRO A 147 2.11 9.44 15.15
CA PRO A 147 3.35 9.81 14.46
C PRO A 147 4.08 8.56 13.96
N THR A 148 4.50 8.62 12.70
CA THR A 148 5.20 7.55 12.00
C THR A 148 6.44 8.09 11.30
N ASP A 149 7.36 7.21 10.92
CA ASP A 149 8.52 7.54 10.09
C ASP A 149 8.15 8.25 8.78
N ALA A 150 7.02 7.90 8.18
CA ALA A 150 6.53 8.46 6.92
C ALA A 150 5.59 9.69 7.08
N GLY A 151 5.56 10.32 8.26
CA GLY A 151 4.67 11.44 8.59
C GLY A 151 3.65 11.06 9.66
N ARG A 152 2.38 11.42 9.51
CA ARG A 152 1.33 11.00 10.47
C ARG A 152 0.29 10.08 9.85
N LEU A 153 -0.15 9.10 10.62
CA LEU A 153 -1.19 8.15 10.25
C LEU A 153 -2.45 8.44 11.08
N ALA A 154 -3.53 8.84 10.43
CA ALA A 154 -4.84 9.04 11.05
C ALA A 154 -5.70 7.78 10.89
N ILE A 155 -6.17 7.22 12.01
CA ILE A 155 -6.88 5.94 12.07
C ILE A 155 -8.27 6.15 12.66
N GLY A 156 -9.30 5.71 11.94
CA GLY A 156 -10.66 5.54 12.46
C GLY A 156 -10.84 4.13 13.01
N ALA A 157 -10.51 3.93 14.29
CA ALA A 157 -10.69 2.65 14.97
C ALA A 157 -12.15 2.42 15.39
N ALA A 158 -12.58 1.16 15.48
CA ALA A 158 -13.91 0.79 15.98
C ALA A 158 -14.03 1.10 17.48
N SER A 159 -12.97 0.79 18.23
CA SER A 159 -12.79 1.19 19.63
C SER A 159 -11.52 2.02 19.73
N GLU A 160 -11.65 3.24 20.23
CA GLU A 160 -10.49 4.11 20.45
C GLU A 160 -9.61 3.59 21.58
N ALA A 161 -10.23 3.07 22.65
CA ALA A 161 -9.55 2.53 23.81
C ALA A 161 -8.65 1.35 23.41
N ASP A 162 -9.18 0.41 22.62
CA ASP A 162 -8.43 -0.78 22.19
C ASP A 162 -7.20 -0.40 21.36
N LEU A 163 -7.31 0.62 20.49
CA LEU A 163 -6.18 1.12 19.71
C LEU A 163 -5.13 1.78 20.61
N LEU A 164 -5.52 2.61 21.57
CA LEU A 164 -4.60 3.26 22.50
C LEU A 164 -3.92 2.25 23.43
N ASP A 165 -4.65 1.25 23.91
CA ASP A 165 -4.12 0.17 24.75
C ASP A 165 -3.11 -0.69 23.97
N ALA A 166 -3.41 -1.03 22.71
CA ALA A 166 -2.50 -1.75 21.84
C ALA A 166 -1.23 -0.93 21.52
N LEU A 167 -1.37 0.36 21.23
CA LEU A 167 -0.24 1.27 21.03
C LEU A 167 0.61 1.41 22.30
N GLY A 168 -0.03 1.52 23.47
CA GLY A 168 0.64 1.59 24.76
C GLY A 168 1.36 0.28 25.13
N ALA A 169 0.79 -0.87 24.77
CA ALA A 169 1.46 -2.17 24.89
C ALA A 169 2.70 -2.23 23.97
N ALA A 170 2.56 -1.83 22.70
CA ALA A 170 3.67 -1.80 21.75
C ALA A 170 4.80 -0.85 22.18
N ALA A 171 4.46 0.34 22.71
CA ALA A 171 5.43 1.29 23.23
C ALA A 171 6.20 0.73 24.44
N ARG A 172 5.52 0.04 25.37
CA ARG A 172 6.18 -0.62 26.52
C ARG A 172 7.12 -1.73 26.08
N VAL A 173 6.75 -2.54 25.09
CA VAL A 173 7.63 -3.58 24.54
C VAL A 173 8.85 -2.93 23.85
N GLN A 174 8.64 -1.87 23.07
CA GLN A 174 9.73 -1.13 22.44
C GLN A 174 10.69 -0.55 23.49
N GLN A 175 10.16 0.04 24.56
CA GLN A 175 10.99 0.57 25.64
C GLN A 175 11.84 -0.52 26.30
N ARG A 176 11.26 -1.69 26.58
CA ARG A 176 12.03 -2.84 27.12
C ARG A 176 13.12 -3.30 26.17
N LEU A 177 12.85 -3.34 24.86
CA LEU A 177 13.85 -3.70 23.85
C LEU A 177 14.96 -2.65 23.74
N ASP A 178 14.62 -1.37 23.81
CA ASP A 178 15.58 -0.27 23.80
C ASP A 178 16.44 -0.31 25.08
N GLU A 179 15.86 -0.63 26.25
CA GLU A 179 16.59 -0.81 27.52
C GLU A 179 17.52 -2.02 27.50
N VAL A 180 17.10 -3.15 26.91
CA VAL A 180 17.95 -4.33 26.74
C VAL A 180 19.07 -4.04 25.75
N SER A 181 18.74 -3.42 24.62
CA SER A 181 19.74 -3.01 23.61
C SER A 181 20.75 -2.04 24.22
N GLY A 182 20.30 -1.05 24.99
CA GLY A 182 21.18 -0.12 25.69
C GLY A 182 22.08 -0.80 26.72
N ARG A 183 21.57 -1.81 27.44
CA ARG A 183 22.39 -2.63 28.35
C ARG A 183 23.43 -3.48 27.61
N VAL A 184 23.07 -4.08 26.48
CA VAL A 184 24.00 -4.85 25.65
C VAL A 184 25.08 -3.94 25.05
N LEU A 185 24.69 -2.78 24.51
CA LEU A 185 25.60 -1.74 24.03
C LEU A 185 26.57 -1.27 25.13
N ALA A 186 26.08 -1.08 26.35
CA ALA A 186 26.90 -0.69 27.48
C ALA A 186 27.83 -1.81 27.99
N ALA A 187 27.41 -3.08 27.83
CA ALA A 187 28.20 -4.25 28.22
C ALA A 187 29.30 -4.60 27.19
N PHE A 188 29.11 -4.22 25.92
CA PHE A 188 30.03 -4.51 24.82
C PHE A 188 30.39 -3.25 24.01
N PRO A 189 31.05 -2.24 24.62
CA PRO A 189 31.35 -0.97 23.95
C PRO A 189 32.31 -1.11 22.76
N ASP A 190 33.21 -2.11 22.79
CA ASP A 190 34.24 -2.30 21.75
C ASP A 190 33.76 -3.20 20.58
N GLY A 191 32.73 -4.03 20.79
CA GLY A 191 32.24 -4.97 19.79
C GLY A 191 31.54 -4.31 18.59
N LEU A 192 30.93 -3.13 18.79
CA LEU A 192 30.31 -2.37 17.70
C LEU A 192 31.32 -1.50 16.93
N ARG A 193 32.36 -0.99 17.59
CA ARG A 193 33.48 -0.30 16.91
C ARG A 193 34.24 -1.25 15.97
N ALA A 194 34.34 -2.53 16.34
CA ALA A 194 34.91 -3.57 15.47
C ALA A 194 34.05 -3.87 14.24
N LEU A 195 32.73 -3.61 14.28
CA LEU A 195 31.80 -3.81 13.16
C LEU A 195 31.60 -2.55 12.30
N GLU A 196 31.76 -1.36 12.88
CA GLU A 196 31.73 -0.08 12.16
C GLU A 196 33.05 0.28 11.48
N GLN A 197 34.15 -0.42 11.79
CA GLN A 197 35.37 -0.30 11.01
C GLN A 197 35.11 -0.89 9.60
N PRO A 198 35.13 -0.08 8.53
CA PRO A 198 35.23 -0.65 7.20
C PRO A 198 36.52 -1.51 7.16
N PRO A 199 36.50 -2.69 6.51
CA PRO A 199 37.71 -3.51 6.43
C PRO A 199 38.84 -2.63 5.89
N ALA A 200 39.89 -2.46 6.70
CA ALA A 200 40.96 -1.51 6.44
C ALA A 200 41.85 -1.92 5.25
N THR A 201 41.62 -3.11 4.71
CA THR A 201 42.30 -3.66 3.54
C THR A 201 41.29 -3.86 2.43
N ALA A 202 41.60 -3.29 1.26
CA ALA A 202 41.00 -3.75 0.02
C ALA A 202 41.13 -5.28 -0.05
N PRO A 203 40.11 -6.02 -0.55
CA PRO A 203 40.21 -7.46 -0.69
C PRO A 203 41.49 -7.79 -1.45
N THR A 204 42.29 -8.71 -0.91
CA THR A 204 43.50 -9.18 -1.60
C THR A 204 43.12 -9.79 -2.94
N GLU A 205 44.06 -9.82 -3.89
CA GLU A 205 43.82 -10.43 -5.21
C GLU A 205 43.32 -11.88 -5.10
N GLU A 206 43.67 -12.59 -4.02
CA GLU A 206 43.14 -13.92 -3.70
C GLU A 206 41.65 -13.89 -3.30
N GLU A 207 41.23 -13.01 -2.39
CA GLU A 207 39.80 -12.88 -2.00
C GLU A 207 38.92 -12.38 -3.16
N GLN A 208 39.51 -11.56 -4.04
CA GLN A 208 38.82 -11.03 -5.21
C GLN A 208 38.67 -12.10 -6.29
N LYS A 209 39.70 -12.93 -6.50
CA LYS A 209 39.65 -14.11 -7.37
C LYS A 209 38.69 -15.18 -6.85
N ASP A 210 38.64 -15.41 -5.54
CA ASP A 210 37.69 -16.34 -4.91
C ASP A 210 36.24 -15.87 -5.08
N ARG A 211 36.00 -14.55 -5.03
CA ARG A 211 34.68 -13.96 -5.35
C ARG A 211 34.31 -14.12 -6.81
N ASP A 212 35.23 -13.84 -7.73
CA ASP A 212 35.00 -13.97 -9.17
C ASP A 212 34.80 -15.44 -9.59
N ASP A 213 35.50 -16.37 -8.94
CA ASP A 213 35.31 -17.81 -9.13
C ASP A 213 33.99 -18.30 -8.50
N ALA A 214 33.49 -17.65 -7.45
CA ALA A 214 32.16 -17.91 -6.88
C ALA A 214 31.00 -17.36 -7.74
N GLU A 215 31.22 -16.30 -8.52
CA GLU A 215 30.22 -15.71 -9.43
C GLU A 215 30.19 -16.37 -10.82
N ARG A 216 31.18 -17.20 -11.17
CA ARG A 216 31.14 -18.03 -12.38
C ARG A 216 30.01 -19.05 -12.30
N PHE A 217 29.26 -19.21 -13.39
CA PHE A 217 28.24 -20.25 -13.53
C PHE A 217 28.89 -21.64 -13.45
N LEU A 218 28.91 -22.21 -12.25
CA LEU A 218 29.45 -23.54 -11.98
C LEU A 218 28.68 -24.59 -12.77
N THR A 219 29.41 -25.44 -13.48
CA THR A 219 28.84 -26.62 -14.13
C THR A 219 28.28 -27.59 -13.07
N GLY A 220 27.35 -28.47 -13.45
CA GLY A 220 26.67 -29.36 -12.48
C GLY A 220 27.63 -30.24 -11.65
N ILE A 221 28.81 -30.55 -12.18
CA ILE A 221 29.84 -31.33 -11.49
C ILE A 221 30.56 -30.46 -10.45
N GLU A 222 30.93 -29.23 -10.80
CA GLU A 222 31.61 -28.30 -9.88
C GLU A 222 30.69 -27.91 -8.71
N ARG A 223 29.38 -27.78 -8.98
CA ARG A 223 28.39 -27.57 -7.93
C ARG A 223 28.35 -28.71 -6.91
N SER A 224 28.41 -29.96 -7.38
CA SER A 224 28.45 -31.13 -6.49
C SER A 224 29.73 -31.21 -5.66
N GLN A 225 30.88 -30.80 -6.22
CA GLN A 225 32.15 -30.76 -5.50
C GLN A 225 32.18 -29.63 -4.47
N LEU A 226 31.58 -28.49 -4.78
CA LEU A 226 31.48 -27.36 -3.85
C LEU A 226 30.54 -27.70 -2.69
N GLU A 227 29.40 -28.35 -2.96
CA GLU A 227 28.49 -28.85 -1.93
C GLU A 227 29.18 -29.88 -1.01
N ALA A 228 30.00 -30.78 -1.55
CA ALA A 228 30.79 -31.73 -0.74
C ALA A 228 31.82 -31.02 0.15
N ARG A 229 32.52 -29.99 -0.36
CA ARG A 229 33.47 -29.20 0.42
C ARG A 229 32.78 -28.40 1.53
N LEU A 230 31.62 -27.81 1.25
CA LEU A 230 30.85 -27.08 2.26
C LEU A 230 30.25 -28.01 3.31
N ALA A 231 29.85 -29.24 2.95
CA ALA A 231 29.41 -30.25 3.91
C ALA A 231 30.55 -30.63 4.86
N ALA A 232 31.75 -30.92 4.33
CA ALA A 232 32.94 -31.22 5.14
C ALA A 232 33.33 -30.04 6.04
N ALA A 233 33.24 -28.80 5.55
CA ALA A 233 33.52 -27.60 6.35
C ALA A 233 32.51 -27.41 7.50
N ARG A 234 31.23 -27.73 7.28
CA ARG A 234 30.19 -27.68 8.32
C ARG A 234 30.42 -28.73 9.40
N GLU A 235 30.80 -29.95 9.02
CA GLU A 235 31.15 -31.00 9.97
C GLU A 235 32.36 -30.61 10.81
N ALA A 236 33.42 -30.07 10.19
CA ALA A 236 34.59 -29.56 10.92
C ALA A 236 34.23 -28.42 11.89
N ALA A 237 33.35 -27.50 11.49
CA ALA A 237 32.89 -26.41 12.34
C ALA A 237 32.06 -26.91 13.54
N LEU A 238 31.23 -27.93 13.35
CA LEU A 238 30.47 -28.55 14.44
C LEU A 238 31.39 -29.25 15.44
N VAL A 239 32.41 -29.97 14.96
CA VAL A 239 33.43 -30.61 15.82
C VAL A 239 34.21 -29.56 16.61
N ALA A 240 34.57 -28.43 15.99
CA ALA A 240 35.25 -27.33 16.67
C ALA A 240 34.35 -26.68 17.75
N ALA A 241 33.07 -26.45 17.45
CA ALA A 241 32.11 -25.91 18.40
C ALA A 241 31.82 -26.86 19.58
N GLU A 242 31.83 -28.18 19.34
CA GLU A 242 31.72 -29.19 20.41
C GLU A 242 32.98 -29.26 21.27
N ALA A 243 34.17 -29.10 20.68
CA ALA A 243 35.42 -29.02 21.41
C ALA A 243 35.46 -27.76 22.30
N GLU A 244 35.00 -26.62 21.79
CA GLU A 244 34.89 -25.38 22.55
C GLU A 244 33.87 -25.48 23.69
N ARG A 245 32.73 -26.14 23.47
CA ARG A 245 31.77 -26.46 24.54
C ARG A 245 32.37 -27.36 25.63
N ARG A 246 33.16 -28.37 25.27
CA ARG A 246 33.83 -29.24 26.24
C ARG A 246 34.89 -28.47 27.04
N ALA A 247 35.70 -27.65 26.37
CA ALA A 247 36.69 -26.79 27.03
C ALA A 247 36.02 -25.79 28.01
N ALA A 248 34.87 -25.22 27.64
CA ALA A 248 34.10 -24.33 28.51
C ALA A 248 33.51 -25.04 29.73
N LEU A 249 33.08 -26.31 29.59
CA LEU A 249 32.59 -27.12 30.71
C LEU A 249 33.72 -27.56 31.65
N GLU A 250 34.89 -27.88 31.12
CA GLU A 250 36.09 -28.21 31.91
C GLU A 250 36.63 -26.99 32.65
N ALA A 251 36.61 -25.80 32.04
CA ALA A 251 36.96 -24.53 32.71
C ALA A 251 35.92 -24.11 33.77
N GLY A 252 34.64 -24.44 33.55
CA GLY A 252 33.54 -24.14 34.47
C GLY A 252 33.44 -25.03 35.72
N ALA A 253 34.25 -26.09 35.82
CA ALA A 253 34.25 -27.00 36.99
C ALA A 253 35.05 -26.47 38.20
N GLY A 254 35.72 -25.31 38.08
CA GLY A 254 36.62 -24.76 39.10
C GLY A 254 36.14 -23.53 39.88
N GLU A 255 35.08 -22.84 39.47
CA GLU A 255 34.64 -21.60 40.12
C GLU A 255 33.21 -21.69 40.63
N GLY A 256 33.08 -21.76 41.96
CA GLY A 256 31.81 -21.67 42.66
C GLY A 256 31.15 -20.30 42.48
N PRO A 257 29.81 -20.21 42.61
CA PRO A 257 29.06 -19.00 42.29
C PRO A 257 29.25 -17.94 43.38
N THR A 258 30.13 -16.97 43.17
CA THR A 258 30.07 -15.68 43.88
C THR A 258 28.94 -14.86 43.28
N ALA A 259 27.77 -14.94 43.93
CA ALA A 259 26.63 -14.07 43.67
C ALA A 259 26.98 -12.61 43.99
N VAL A 260 27.48 -11.87 43.00
CA VAL A 260 27.61 -10.42 43.07
C VAL A 260 26.25 -9.81 42.72
N ALA A 261 25.58 -9.28 43.74
CA ALA A 261 24.34 -8.54 43.59
C ALA A 261 24.55 -7.31 42.67
N PRO A 262 23.63 -7.01 41.74
CA PRO A 262 23.75 -5.84 40.90
C PRO A 262 23.63 -4.56 41.75
N PRO A 263 24.45 -3.52 41.50
CA PRO A 263 24.33 -2.27 42.23
C PRO A 263 23.00 -1.58 41.90
N ARG A 264 22.20 -1.29 42.94
CA ARG A 264 21.07 -0.36 42.86
C ARG A 264 21.60 1.02 42.51
N ARG A 265 21.40 1.47 41.26
CA ARG A 265 21.56 2.88 40.90
C ARG A 265 20.37 3.67 41.43
N THR A 266 20.64 4.52 42.41
CA THR A 266 19.79 5.65 42.77
C THR A 266 19.76 6.62 41.60
N TYR A 267 18.58 6.80 41.00
CA TYR A 267 18.32 7.87 40.03
C TYR A 267 18.27 9.20 40.78
N ALA A 268 19.24 10.09 40.52
CA ALA A 268 19.11 11.49 40.85
C ALA A 268 18.14 12.15 39.84
N PRO A 269 17.15 12.94 40.28
CA PRO A 269 16.25 13.62 39.37
C PRO A 269 16.94 14.91 38.89
N GLY A 270 17.21 15.01 37.59
CA GLY A 270 17.64 16.27 36.97
C GLY A 270 18.80 16.12 36.00
N GLU A 271 18.61 15.39 34.92
CA GLU A 271 19.40 15.61 33.69
C GLU A 271 18.57 15.13 32.50
N GLU A 272 17.91 16.09 31.83
CA GLU A 272 17.24 15.87 30.56
C GLU A 272 18.30 15.55 29.51
N ALA A 273 18.43 14.27 29.16
CA ALA A 273 19.29 13.85 28.07
C ALA A 273 18.82 14.52 26.76
N PRO A 274 19.72 15.14 25.97
CA PRO A 274 19.35 15.80 24.73
C PRO A 274 18.79 14.77 23.74
N ILE A 275 17.64 15.10 23.16
CA ILE A 275 16.96 14.30 22.13
C ILE A 275 17.89 14.23 20.91
N SER A 276 18.66 13.16 20.80
CA SER A 276 19.48 12.90 19.60
C SER A 276 18.55 12.76 18.40
N ALA A 277 18.74 13.62 17.40
CA ALA A 277 18.05 13.53 16.12
C ALA A 277 18.33 12.16 15.47
N PRO A 278 17.32 11.51 14.87
CA PRO A 278 17.52 10.22 14.21
C PRO A 278 18.51 10.36 13.05
N SER A 279 19.48 9.43 12.98
CA SER A 279 20.51 9.46 11.94
C SER A 279 19.92 9.18 10.56
N ALA A 280 20.39 9.90 9.54
CA ALA A 280 20.00 9.78 8.13
C ALA A 280 20.21 8.36 7.54
N ALA A 281 20.94 7.48 8.24
CA ALA A 281 21.08 6.07 7.89
C ALA A 281 19.80 5.25 8.17
N ARG A 282 18.97 5.67 9.14
CA ARG A 282 17.67 5.03 9.47
C ARG A 282 16.56 5.47 8.51
N GLU A 283 16.65 6.68 7.95
CA GLU A 283 15.74 7.19 6.91
C GLU A 283 15.75 6.33 5.62
N ARG A 284 16.84 5.60 5.36
CA ARG A 284 16.97 4.79 4.14
C ARG A 284 16.26 3.44 4.18
N ARG A 285 15.78 2.97 5.33
CA ARG A 285 14.87 1.82 5.40
C ARG A 285 13.45 2.29 5.17
N ALA A 286 13.24 2.86 3.99
CA ALA A 286 11.96 3.35 3.51
C ALA A 286 10.89 2.27 3.70
N ALA A 287 9.75 2.67 4.26
CA ALA A 287 8.53 1.87 4.30
C ALA A 287 8.29 1.21 2.93
N SER A 288 8.67 -0.06 2.82
CA SER A 288 8.62 -0.76 1.56
C SER A 288 7.16 -1.01 1.24
N TRP A 289 6.70 -0.41 0.15
CA TRP A 289 5.40 -0.73 -0.41
C TRP A 289 5.52 -2.16 -0.94
N SER A 290 5.03 -3.15 -0.18
CA SER A 290 4.81 -4.48 -0.75
C SER A 290 3.61 -4.33 -1.66
N ARG A 291 3.88 -3.97 -2.92
CA ARG A 291 2.85 -3.82 -3.95
C ARG A 291 2.09 -5.13 -4.10
N PRO A 292 0.80 -5.05 -4.44
CA PRO A 292 0.09 -6.23 -4.90
C PRO A 292 0.82 -6.92 -6.02
N ALA A 293 0.93 -8.25 -5.94
CA ALA A 293 1.49 -9.06 -7.03
C ALA A 293 0.78 -8.81 -8.37
N TRP A 294 -0.49 -8.36 -8.34
CA TRP A 294 -1.27 -7.99 -9.51
C TRP A 294 -1.14 -6.52 -9.93
N ALA A 295 -0.67 -5.62 -9.06
CA ALA A 295 -0.52 -4.19 -9.34
C ALA A 295 0.96 -3.87 -9.61
N THR A 296 1.47 -4.45 -10.70
CA THR A 296 2.76 -4.05 -11.27
C THR A 296 2.70 -2.59 -11.73
N ASP A 297 3.84 -1.90 -11.78
CA ASP A 297 3.93 -0.51 -12.30
C ASP A 297 3.33 -0.39 -13.70
N ALA A 298 3.40 -1.47 -14.48
CA ALA A 298 2.70 -1.59 -15.74
C ALA A 298 1.20 -1.39 -15.54
N VAL A 299 0.50 -2.25 -14.79
CA VAL A 299 -0.96 -2.23 -14.64
C VAL A 299 -1.50 -0.91 -14.10
N VAL A 300 -0.85 -0.28 -13.11
CA VAL A 300 -1.29 1.02 -12.57
C VAL A 300 -1.11 2.13 -13.59
N ARG A 301 0.00 2.12 -14.33
CA ARG A 301 0.23 3.06 -15.43
C ARG A 301 -0.74 2.77 -16.58
N THR A 302 -1.07 1.51 -16.87
CA THR A 302 -2.04 1.11 -17.88
C THR A 302 -3.46 1.57 -17.50
N LEU A 303 -3.90 1.39 -16.26
CA LEU A 303 -5.19 1.87 -15.76
C LEU A 303 -5.28 3.40 -15.80
N GLY A 304 -4.23 4.10 -15.38
CA GLY A 304 -4.12 5.55 -15.52
C GLY A 304 -4.04 6.01 -16.99
N THR A 305 -3.56 5.17 -17.91
CA THR A 305 -3.53 5.45 -19.34
C THR A 305 -4.86 5.18 -20.03
N ILE A 306 -5.61 4.16 -19.60
CA ILE A 306 -6.89 3.74 -20.20
C ILE A 306 -8.04 4.60 -19.67
N SER A 307 -7.93 5.15 -18.45
CA SER A 307 -9.00 5.95 -17.83
C SER A 307 -9.49 7.11 -18.70
N TRP A 308 -8.59 7.80 -19.42
CA TRP A 308 -8.96 8.91 -20.32
C TRP A 308 -9.64 8.46 -21.62
N ALA A 309 -9.31 7.26 -22.12
CA ALA A 309 -9.98 6.68 -23.28
C ALA A 309 -11.35 6.08 -22.91
N LEU A 310 -11.52 5.67 -21.65
CA LEU A 310 -12.80 5.18 -21.12
C LEU A 310 -13.85 6.29 -20.99
N VAL A 311 -13.47 7.54 -20.73
CA VAL A 311 -14.43 8.63 -20.53
C VAL A 311 -15.38 8.84 -21.73
N PRO A 312 -14.91 9.05 -22.98
CA PRO A 312 -15.79 9.23 -24.13
C PRO A 312 -16.61 7.96 -24.44
N LEU A 313 -16.05 6.77 -24.18
CA LEU A 313 -16.76 5.50 -24.33
C LEU A 313 -17.95 5.39 -23.38
N VAL A 314 -17.75 5.66 -22.09
CA VAL A 314 -18.81 5.64 -21.07
C VAL A 314 -19.86 6.72 -21.34
N ALA A 315 -19.42 7.93 -21.73
CA ALA A 315 -20.33 9.02 -22.08
C ALA A 315 -21.18 8.71 -23.31
N SER A 316 -20.61 8.04 -24.32
CA SER A 316 -21.33 7.62 -25.53
C SER A 316 -22.36 6.55 -25.22
N LEU A 317 -22.02 5.56 -24.38
CA LEU A 317 -22.98 4.56 -23.91
C LEU A 317 -24.15 5.20 -23.15
N GLY A 318 -23.87 6.19 -22.28
CA GLY A 318 -24.92 6.94 -21.58
C GLY A 318 -25.82 7.73 -22.51
N ALA A 319 -25.24 8.42 -23.50
CA ALA A 319 -25.98 9.17 -24.50
C ALA A 319 -26.79 8.26 -25.45
N TRP A 320 -26.29 7.06 -25.76
CA TRP A 320 -27.00 6.05 -26.53
C TRP A 320 -28.23 5.53 -25.77
N GLY A 321 -28.08 5.19 -24.49
CA GLY A 321 -29.20 4.76 -23.65
C GLY A 321 -30.29 5.82 -23.51
N LEU A 322 -29.90 7.10 -23.39
CA LEU A 322 -30.83 8.24 -23.42
C LEU A 322 -31.56 8.36 -24.77
N ALA A 323 -30.86 8.13 -25.88
CA ALA A 323 -31.45 8.22 -27.20
C ALA A 323 -32.45 7.10 -27.49
N GLU A 324 -32.17 5.91 -26.98
CA GLU A 324 -33.07 4.77 -27.07
C GLU A 324 -34.29 4.93 -26.16
N ALA A 325 -34.12 5.38 -24.92
CA ALA A 325 -35.20 5.62 -23.98
C ALA A 325 -36.22 6.65 -24.48
N ASN A 326 -35.78 7.63 -25.27
CA ASN A 326 -36.63 8.64 -25.90
C ASN A 326 -37.16 8.23 -27.29
N GLN A 327 -36.97 6.97 -27.69
CA GLN A 327 -37.34 6.44 -29.02
C GLN A 327 -36.74 7.23 -30.20
N ALA A 328 -35.71 8.05 -29.97
CA ALA A 328 -35.10 8.87 -31.01
C ALA A 328 -34.36 8.04 -32.07
N LEU A 329 -34.01 6.80 -31.73
CA LEU A 329 -33.40 5.82 -32.63
C LEU A 329 -34.42 4.88 -33.31
N ALA A 330 -35.68 4.88 -32.85
CA ALA A 330 -36.73 3.98 -33.36
C ALA A 330 -37.47 4.54 -34.59
N PHE A 331 -37.14 5.75 -35.04
CA PHE A 331 -37.74 6.33 -36.25
C PHE A 331 -37.15 5.65 -37.51
N ASP A 332 -38.00 4.89 -38.20
CA ASP A 332 -37.75 4.22 -39.48
C ASP A 332 -36.93 5.11 -40.45
N GLY A 333 -35.63 4.83 -40.55
CA GLY A 333 -34.75 5.28 -41.63
C GLY A 333 -34.50 6.80 -41.76
N GLY A 334 -35.02 7.64 -40.88
CA GLY A 334 -34.92 9.10 -40.99
C GLY A 334 -33.47 9.61 -40.92
N THR A 335 -33.15 10.65 -41.70
CA THR A 335 -31.84 11.33 -41.69
C THR A 335 -31.37 11.71 -40.28
N TRP A 336 -32.30 12.01 -39.37
CA TRP A 336 -32.04 12.34 -37.98
C TRP A 336 -31.42 11.21 -37.16
N SER A 337 -31.95 9.99 -37.23
CA SER A 337 -31.42 8.84 -36.46
C SER A 337 -30.01 8.47 -36.92
N ARG A 338 -29.72 8.61 -38.22
CA ARG A 338 -28.37 8.46 -38.78
C ARG A 338 -27.39 9.50 -38.25
N LEU A 339 -27.81 10.76 -38.13
CA LEU A 339 -26.97 11.84 -37.60
C LEU A 339 -26.69 11.64 -36.10
N VAL A 340 -27.68 11.20 -35.32
CA VAL A 340 -27.50 10.88 -33.90
C VAL A 340 -26.55 9.70 -33.72
N ALA A 341 -26.74 8.60 -34.47
CA ALA A 341 -25.83 7.46 -34.43
C ALA A 341 -24.40 7.81 -34.85
N LEU A 342 -24.25 8.68 -35.86
CA LEU A 342 -22.95 9.19 -36.31
C LEU A 342 -22.28 10.06 -35.24
N GLY A 343 -23.05 10.92 -34.55
CA GLY A 343 -22.54 11.73 -33.44
C GLY A 343 -22.08 10.89 -32.25
N LEU A 344 -22.85 9.85 -31.90
CA LEU A 344 -22.52 8.93 -30.81
C LEU A 344 -21.29 8.06 -31.11
N THR A 345 -21.15 7.58 -32.34
CA THR A 345 -19.99 6.77 -32.78
C THR A 345 -18.72 7.61 -32.90
N LEU A 346 -18.81 8.83 -33.45
CA LEU A 346 -17.68 9.75 -33.55
C LEU A 346 -17.26 10.28 -32.18
N GLY A 347 -18.21 10.66 -31.34
CA GLY A 347 -17.97 11.18 -29.99
C GLY A 347 -17.54 10.12 -28.96
N GLY A 348 -17.85 8.84 -29.21
CA GLY A 348 -17.51 7.73 -28.31
C GLY A 348 -16.31 6.91 -28.79
N PRO A 349 -16.53 5.79 -29.50
CA PRO A 349 -15.47 4.87 -29.91
C PRO A 349 -14.39 5.51 -30.79
N ALA A 350 -14.75 6.35 -31.77
CA ALA A 350 -13.75 7.00 -32.62
C ALA A 350 -12.91 8.00 -31.81
N ALA A 351 -13.53 8.76 -30.91
CA ALA A 351 -12.82 9.63 -29.99
C ALA A 351 -11.94 8.86 -29.00
N ALA A 352 -12.37 7.71 -28.49
CA ALA A 352 -11.56 6.87 -27.63
C ALA A 352 -10.30 6.37 -28.36
N LEU A 353 -10.44 5.92 -29.62
CA LEU A 353 -9.30 5.56 -30.47
C LEU A 353 -8.40 6.76 -30.76
N ALA A 354 -8.99 7.94 -31.02
CA ALA A 354 -8.24 9.17 -31.23
C ALA A 354 -7.49 9.60 -29.96
N VAL A 355 -8.04 9.41 -28.75
CA VAL A 355 -7.33 9.65 -27.48
C VAL A 355 -6.17 8.68 -27.32
N VAL A 356 -6.34 7.40 -27.67
CA VAL A 356 -5.24 6.40 -27.63
C VAL A 356 -4.14 6.76 -28.63
N ALA A 357 -4.48 7.11 -29.87
CA ALA A 357 -3.54 7.48 -30.92
C ALA A 357 -2.85 8.83 -30.65
N ALA A 358 -3.59 9.84 -30.21
CA ALA A 358 -3.02 11.11 -29.80
C ALA A 358 -2.11 10.96 -28.59
N ARG A 359 -2.35 9.99 -27.72
CA ARG A 359 -1.43 9.75 -26.60
C ARG A 359 -0.06 9.27 -27.05
N THR A 360 -0.01 8.42 -28.08
CA THR A 360 1.25 7.88 -28.60
C THR A 360 2.04 8.90 -29.41
N TRP A 361 1.37 9.83 -30.10
CA TRP A 361 2.02 10.77 -31.02
C TRP A 361 2.02 12.24 -30.53
N TRP A 362 0.99 12.67 -29.80
CA TRP A 362 0.77 14.06 -29.33
C TRP A 362 0.11 14.13 -27.94
N PRO A 363 0.80 13.75 -26.85
CA PRO A 363 0.18 13.58 -25.53
C PRO A 363 -0.49 14.85 -24.98
N ARG A 364 -0.04 16.05 -25.37
CA ARG A 364 -0.66 17.33 -24.97
C ARG A 364 -2.09 17.51 -25.52
N LEU A 365 -2.46 16.81 -26.59
CA LEU A 365 -3.79 16.90 -27.21
C LEU A 365 -4.81 15.93 -26.62
N THR A 366 -4.39 14.94 -25.81
CA THR A 366 -5.31 13.93 -25.25
C THR A 366 -6.46 14.55 -24.45
N GLY A 367 -6.17 15.54 -23.60
CA GLY A 367 -7.20 16.25 -22.83
C GLY A 367 -8.17 17.02 -23.73
N LEU A 368 -7.66 17.68 -24.78
CA LEU A 368 -8.49 18.44 -25.72
C LEU A 368 -9.43 17.53 -26.50
N ILE A 369 -8.95 16.38 -26.97
CA ILE A 369 -9.75 15.39 -27.72
C ILE A 369 -10.82 14.79 -26.80
N ALA A 370 -10.45 14.40 -25.58
CA ALA A 370 -11.40 13.84 -24.63
C ALA A 370 -12.50 14.85 -24.26
N VAL A 371 -12.14 16.12 -23.99
CA VAL A 371 -13.11 17.18 -23.67
C VAL A 371 -13.98 17.54 -24.87
N GLY A 372 -13.42 17.63 -26.07
CA GLY A 372 -14.17 17.90 -27.31
C GLY A 372 -15.16 16.78 -27.64
N ALA A 373 -14.75 15.53 -27.46
CA ALA A 373 -15.61 14.37 -27.60
C ALA A 373 -16.76 14.38 -26.59
N LEU A 374 -16.46 14.71 -25.33
CA LEU A 374 -17.45 14.81 -24.28
C LEU A 374 -18.46 15.95 -24.53
N ALA A 375 -17.99 17.11 -24.98
CA ALA A 375 -18.84 18.22 -25.38
C ALA A 375 -19.76 17.83 -26.56
N SER A 376 -19.23 17.15 -27.57
CA SER A 376 -20.01 16.62 -28.69
C SER A 376 -21.10 15.65 -28.23
N LEU A 377 -20.77 14.72 -27.32
CA LEU A 377 -21.72 13.78 -26.75
C LEU A 377 -22.80 14.45 -25.90
N VAL A 378 -22.44 15.48 -25.11
CA VAL A 378 -23.42 16.26 -24.34
C VAL A 378 -24.38 17.02 -25.27
N LEU A 379 -23.86 17.61 -26.35
CA LEU A 379 -24.70 18.29 -27.35
C LEU A 379 -25.61 17.30 -28.08
N THR A 380 -25.11 16.11 -28.41
CA THR A 380 -25.88 15.04 -29.05
C THR A 380 -26.97 14.52 -28.11
N ALA A 381 -26.64 14.29 -26.83
CA ALA A 381 -27.60 13.88 -25.82
C ALA A 381 -28.68 14.95 -25.60
N ARG A 382 -28.29 16.23 -25.54
CA ARG A 382 -29.23 17.35 -25.41
C ARG A 382 -30.15 17.49 -26.63
N ALA A 383 -29.67 17.22 -27.83
CA ALA A 383 -30.50 17.27 -29.03
C ALA A 383 -31.57 16.17 -29.06
N VAL A 384 -31.36 15.10 -28.28
CA VAL A 384 -32.24 13.94 -28.22
C VAL A 384 -33.24 14.01 -27.05
N VAL A 385 -32.95 14.82 -26.02
CA VAL A 385 -33.87 15.11 -24.91
C VAL A 385 -34.61 16.42 -25.24
N PRO A 386 -35.91 16.39 -25.58
CA PRO A 386 -36.67 17.57 -25.97
C PRO A 386 -36.84 18.62 -24.87
#